data_AF-A0A8B4S3U3-F1
#
_entry.id   AF-A0A8B4S3U3-F1
#
_cell.length_a   1.000
_cell.length_b   1.000
_cell.length_c   1.000
_cell.angle_alpha   90.00
_cell.angle_beta   90.00
_cell.angle_gamma   90.00
#
_symmetry.space_group_name_H-M   'P 1'
#
loop_
_entity.id
_entity.type
_entity.pdbx_description
1 polymer ?
#
loop_
_entity_poly.entity_id
_entity_poly.type
_entity_poly.pdbx_seq_one_letter_code
_entity_poly.pdbx_strand_id
1 'polypeptide(L)'
;MILFLWAGYALAGAGVIEHLPFTKLALTAICVVYLGRAVAFPFLKPVFPANTQTFWLVSSGVCLVIGLIHLVGVIELWDAL
;
A
#
# COMPACT_ATOMS: atom_id res chain seq x y z
N MET A 1 -11.73 8.39 -0.93
CA MET A 1 -11.03 9.60 -0.43
C MET A 1 -9.63 9.28 0.09
N ILE A 2 -9.47 8.30 0.99
CA ILE A 2 -8.14 7.94 1.52
C ILE A 2 -7.10 7.54 0.46
N LEU A 3 -7.53 6.82 -0.60
CA LEU A 3 -6.66 6.41 -1.71
C LEU A 3 -6.09 7.61 -2.50
N PHE A 4 -6.83 8.72 -2.59
CA PHE A 4 -6.32 9.94 -3.24
C PHE A 4 -5.23 10.61 -2.40
N LEU A 5 -5.36 10.59 -1.08
CA LEU A 5 -4.30 11.08 -0.18
C LEU A 5 -3.04 10.23 -0.31
N TRP A 6 -3.19 8.90 -0.36
CA TRP A 6 -2.05 7.98 -0.54
C TRP A 6 -1.37 8.17 -1.89
N ALA A 7 -2.16 8.38 -2.97
CA ALA A 7 -1.62 8.73 -4.27
C ALA A 7 -0.83 10.05 -4.21
N GLY A 8 -1.31 11.06 -3.47
CA GLY A 8 -0.57 12.30 -3.24
C GLY A 8 0.80 12.07 -2.59
N TYR A 9 0.85 11.28 -1.52
CA TYR A 9 2.12 10.89 -0.89
C TYR A 9 3.04 10.10 -1.83
N ALA A 10 2.49 9.23 -2.68
CA ALA A 10 3.27 8.51 -3.69
C ALA A 10 3.84 9.46 -4.75
N LEU A 11 3.06 10.46 -5.21
CA LEU A 11 3.54 11.48 -6.14
C LEU A 11 4.64 12.35 -5.50
N ALA A 12 4.50 12.70 -4.23
CA ALA A 12 5.51 13.47 -3.50
C ALA A 12 6.80 12.67 -3.34
N GLY A 13 6.71 11.39 -2.96
CA GLY A 13 7.87 10.51 -2.89
C GLY A 13 8.54 10.24 -4.24
N ALA A 14 7.78 10.28 -5.33
CA ALA A 14 8.32 10.18 -6.69
C ALA A 14 8.90 11.51 -7.23
N GLY A 15 8.85 12.61 -6.47
CA GLY A 15 9.35 13.93 -6.88
C GLY A 15 8.49 14.62 -7.94
N VAL A 16 7.25 14.16 -8.17
CA VAL A 16 6.32 14.76 -9.15
C VAL A 16 5.68 16.04 -8.59
N ILE A 17 5.49 16.10 -7.28
CA ILE A 17 4.98 17.27 -6.55
C ILE A 17 5.96 17.67 -5.44
N GLU A 18 5.75 18.85 -4.84
CA GLU A 18 6.54 19.30 -3.69
C GLU A 18 6.55 18.28 -2.55
N HIS A 19 7.67 18.22 -1.82
CA HIS A 19 7.85 17.25 -0.74
C HIS A 19 6.83 17.50 0.37
N LEU A 20 5.97 16.51 0.64
CA LEU A 20 5.06 16.59 1.77
C LEU A 20 5.81 16.25 3.07
N PRO A 21 5.41 16.85 4.22
CA PRO A 21 5.97 16.46 5.51
C PRO A 21 5.63 14.99 5.80
N PHE A 22 6.59 14.28 6.39
CA PHE A 22 6.46 12.87 6.78
C PHE A 22 6.27 11.88 5.62
N THR A 23 6.63 12.24 4.39
CA THR A 23 6.46 11.37 3.20
C THR A 23 7.06 9.97 3.40
N LYS A 24 8.28 9.88 3.96
CA LYS A 24 8.92 8.59 4.29
C LYS A 24 8.08 7.72 5.21
N LEU A 25 7.56 8.30 6.29
CA LEU A 25 6.76 7.57 7.29
C LEU A 25 5.39 7.18 6.71
N ALA A 26 4.77 8.08 5.95
CA ALA A 26 3.51 7.84 5.27
C ALA A 26 3.63 6.69 4.24
N LEU A 27 4.64 6.72 3.37
CA LEU A 27 4.85 5.66 2.37
C LEU A 27 5.18 4.31 3.02
N THR A 28 6.00 4.31 4.07
CA THR A 28 6.28 3.10 4.84
C THR A 28 5.00 2.53 5.46
N ALA A 29 4.16 3.37 6.06
CA ALA A 29 2.88 2.94 6.64
C ALA A 29 1.91 2.41 5.58
N ILE A 30 1.78 3.09 4.43
CA ILE A 30 0.93 2.66 3.30
C ILE A 30 1.39 1.29 2.78
N CYS A 31 2.71 1.11 2.62
CA CYS A 31 3.32 -0.16 2.22
C CYS A 31 2.97 -1.28 3.21
N VAL A 32 3.16 -1.05 4.52
CA VAL A 32 2.83 -2.03 5.57
C VAL A 32 1.34 -2.39 5.55
N VAL A 33 0.45 -1.42 5.35
CA VAL A 33 -1.00 -1.68 5.28
C VAL A 33 -1.34 -2.54 4.06
N TYR A 34 -0.81 -2.24 2.88
CA TYR A 34 -1.08 -3.02 1.68
C TYR A 34 -0.55 -4.46 1.78
N LEU A 35 0.70 -4.64 2.21
CA LEU A 35 1.30 -5.96 2.37
C LEU A 35 0.62 -6.75 3.49
N GLY A 36 0.38 -6.11 4.63
CA GLY A 36 -0.34 -6.70 5.76
C GLY A 36 -1.72 -7.19 5.36
N ARG A 37 -2.47 -6.38 4.60
CA ARG A 37 -3.78 -6.78 4.09
C ARG A 37 -3.69 -7.93 3.09
N ALA A 38 -2.67 -7.94 2.22
CA ALA A 38 -2.48 -9.01 1.24
C ALA A 38 -2.25 -10.37 1.91
N VAL A 39 -1.47 -10.42 3.00
CA VAL A 39 -1.15 -11.68 3.72
C VAL A 39 -2.20 -12.06 4.77
N ALA A 40 -2.95 -11.10 5.30
CA ALA A 40 -3.93 -11.35 6.36
C ALA A 40 -5.22 -12.05 5.89
N PHE A 41 -5.39 -12.28 4.58
CA PHE A 41 -6.63 -12.84 4.02
C PHE A 41 -7.08 -14.19 4.65
N PRO A 42 -6.20 -15.14 5.04
CA PRO A 42 -6.65 -16.38 5.67
C PRO A 42 -7.28 -16.14 7.05
N PHE A 43 -6.79 -15.12 7.77
CA PHE A 43 -7.30 -14.73 9.09
C PHE A 43 -8.58 -13.88 9.00
N LEU A 44 -8.73 -13.10 7.93
CA LEU A 44 -9.91 -12.24 7.71
C LEU A 44 -11.10 -13.00 7.08
N LYS A 45 -10.85 -14.05 6.29
CA LYS A 45 -11.87 -14.83 5.59
C LYS A 45 -12.96 -15.41 6.53
N PRO A 46 -12.65 -15.94 7.73
CA PRO A 46 -13.67 -16.38 8.70
C PRO A 46 -14.56 -15.24 9.23
N VAL A 47 -14.04 -14.01 9.31
CA VAL A 47 -14.77 -12.84 9.82
C VAL A 47 -15.76 -12.29 8.79
N PHE A 48 -15.45 -12.45 7.49
CA PHE A 48 -16.29 -12.00 6.38
C PHE A 48 -16.67 -13.16 5.45
N PRO A 49 -17.53 -14.10 5.91
CA PRO A 49 -17.87 -15.31 5.17
C PRO A 49 -18.68 -15.06 3.89
N ALA A 50 -19.31 -13.88 3.76
CA ALA A 50 -20.11 -13.51 2.58
C ALA A 50 -19.25 -13.24 1.33
N ASN A 51 -17.93 -13.07 1.47
CA ASN A 51 -17.05 -12.76 0.36
C ASN A 51 -16.58 -14.02 -0.38
N THR A 52 -16.61 -13.96 -1.72
CA THR A 52 -16.19 -15.08 -2.57
C THR A 52 -14.68 -15.31 -2.54
N GLN A 53 -14.24 -16.53 -2.89
CA GLN A 53 -12.80 -16.82 -3.03
C GLN A 53 -12.11 -15.95 -4.08
N THR A 54 -12.77 -15.72 -5.20
CA THR A 54 -12.26 -14.83 -6.25
C THR A 54 -12.05 -13.42 -5.73
N PHE A 55 -12.98 -12.89 -4.93
CA PHE A 55 -12.80 -11.57 -4.31
C PHE A 55 -11.55 -11.51 -3.45
N TRP A 56 -11.32 -12.50 -2.59
CA TRP A 56 -10.13 -12.55 -1.73
C TRP A 56 -8.84 -12.61 -2.55
N LEU A 57 -8.76 -13.49 -3.55
CA LEU A 57 -7.58 -13.63 -4.39
C LEU A 57 -7.28 -12.36 -5.20
N VAL A 58 -8.29 -11.79 -5.88
CA VAL A 58 -8.13 -10.60 -6.72
C VAL A 58 -7.71 -9.41 -5.87
N SER A 59 -8.45 -9.12 -4.80
CA SER A 59 -8.12 -7.97 -3.94
C SER A 59 -6.75 -8.15 -3.29
N SER A 60 -6.39 -9.35 -2.83
CA SER A 60 -5.08 -9.60 -2.20
C SER A 60 -3.94 -9.48 -3.21
N GLY A 61 -4.14 -9.97 -4.43
CA GLY A 61 -3.20 -9.75 -5.54
C GLY A 61 -2.98 -8.27 -5.82
N VAL A 62 -4.05 -7.47 -5.92
CA VAL A 62 -3.95 -6.01 -6.14
C VAL A 62 -3.19 -5.33 -5.00
N CYS A 63 -3.52 -5.63 -3.74
CA CYS A 63 -2.81 -5.06 -2.60
C CYS A 63 -1.34 -5.49 -2.56
N LEU A 64 -1.03 -6.74 -2.90
CA LEU A 64 0.34 -7.23 -2.96
C LEU A 64 1.15 -6.46 -4.01
N VAL A 65 0.62 -6.32 -5.23
CA VAL A 65 1.29 -5.61 -6.32
C VAL A 65 1.55 -4.15 -5.94
N ILE A 66 0.53 -3.44 -5.45
CA ILE A 66 0.69 -2.04 -5.05
C ILE A 66 1.68 -1.90 -3.88
N GLY A 67 1.58 -2.78 -2.88
CA GLY A 67 2.49 -2.80 -1.73
C GLY A 67 3.94 -3.04 -2.12
N LEU A 68 4.20 -3.96 -3.07
CA LEU A 68 5.54 -4.24 -3.58
C LEU A 68 6.12 -3.04 -4.35
N ILE A 69 5.32 -2.37 -5.18
CA ILE A 69 5.75 -1.15 -5.89
C ILE A 69 6.15 -0.06 -4.89
N HIS A 70 5.34 0.15 -3.84
CA HIS A 70 5.69 1.10 -2.77
C HIS A 70 6.94 0.68 -2.01
N LEU A 71 7.10 -0.62 -1.72
CA LEU A 71 8.29 -1.13 -1.02
C LEU A 71 9.56 -0.87 -1.83
N VAL A 72 9.54 -1.19 -3.13
CA VAL A 72 10.69 -0.93 -4.02
C VAL A 72 11.00 0.56 -4.07
N GLY A 73 10.00 1.42 -4.27
CA GLY A 73 10.21 2.87 -4.29
C GLY A 73 10.76 3.42 -2.97
N VAL A 74 10.29 2.92 -1.81
CA VAL A 74 10.79 3.32 -0.49
C VAL A 74 12.24 2.87 -0.29
N ILE A 75 12.62 1.68 -0.77
CA ILE A 75 13.99 1.17 -0.68
C ILE A 75 14.92 1.98 -1.59
N GLU A 76 14.53 2.20 -2.85
CA GLU A 76 15.36 2.91 -3.85
C GLU A 76 15.56 4.38 -3.50
N LEU A 77 14.54 5.06 -2.98
CA LEU A 77 14.60 6.48 -2.61
C LEU A 77 14.83 6.72 -1.12
N TRP A 78 15.24 5.70 -0.34
CA TRP A 78 15.31 5.79 1.13
C TRP A 78 16.14 6.98 1.65
N ASP A 79 17.25 7.27 0.99
CA ASP A 79 18.17 8.36 1.37
C ASP A 79 17.73 9.72 0.84
N ALA A 80 16.82 9.76 -0.15
CA ALA A 80 16.28 10.97 -0.76
C ALA A 80 14.92 11.39 -0.16
N LEU A 81 14.27 10.51 0.61
CA LEU A 81 12.94 10.67 1.22
C LEU A 81 12.96 11.28 2.62
#